data_AF-A0A0W7X7C0-F1
#
_entry.id   AF-A0A0W7X7C0-F1
#
_cell.length_a   1.000
_cell.length_b   1.000
_cell.length_c   1.000
_cell.angle_alpha   90.00
_cell.angle_beta   90.00
_cell.angle_gamma   90.00
#
_symmetry.space_group_name_H-M   'P 1'
#
loop_
_entity.id
_entity.type
_entity.pdbx_description
1 polymer ?
#
loop_
_entity_poly.entity_id
_entity_poly.type
_entity_poly.pdbx_seq_one_letter_code
_entity_poly.pdbx_strand_id
1 'polypeptide(L)' 'MYGQQTPPTAAELKAQITTAMLDMAGVLEPVYDAADGMRRDLESRGWSPTQAEQSAGAWLTATLATLASGGR' A
#
# COMPACT_ATOMS: atom_id res chain seq x y z
N MET A 1 25.21 -19.47 -25.85
CA MET A 1 24.07 -18.93 -26.63
C MET A 1 23.33 -17.95 -25.73
N TYR A 2 23.69 -16.66 -25.77
CA TYR A 2 22.91 -15.64 -25.07
C TYR A 2 21.66 -15.38 -25.90
N GLY A 3 20.53 -15.97 -25.50
CA GLY A 3 19.24 -15.71 -26.13
C GLY A 3 18.89 -14.23 -25.96
N GLN A 4 18.78 -13.50 -27.05
CA GLN A 4 18.21 -12.15 -27.03
C GLN A 4 16.78 -12.27 -26.52
N GLN A 5 16.52 -11.81 -25.29
CA GLN A 5 15.17 -11.63 -24.79
C GLN A 5 14.51 -10.56 -25.68
N THR A 6 13.53 -10.99 -26.48
CA THR A 6 12.69 -10.06 -27.21
C THR A 6 12.00 -9.14 -26.20
N PRO A 7 12.04 -7.81 -26.39
CA PRO A 7 11.34 -6.89 -25.49
C PRO A 7 9.83 -7.21 -25.46
N PRO A 8 9.16 -7.10 -24.30
CA PRO A 8 7.74 -7.35 -24.22
C PRO A 8 6.96 -6.38 -25.10
N THR A 9 5.94 -6.90 -25.77
CA THR A 9 4.99 -6.14 -26.57
C THR A 9 4.14 -5.23 -25.67
N ALA A 10 3.48 -4.22 -26.26
CA ALA A 10 2.60 -3.32 -25.51
C ALA A 10 1.43 -4.07 -24.82
N ALA A 11 0.94 -5.15 -25.43
CA ALA A 11 -0.11 -5.98 -24.86
C ALA A 11 0.38 -6.77 -23.63
N GLU A 12 1.60 -7.31 -23.69
CA GLU A 12 2.24 -8.01 -22.55
C GLU A 12 2.55 -7.04 -21.41
N LEU A 13 3.05 -5.84 -21.71
CA LEU A 13 3.28 -4.78 -20.71
C LEU A 13 1.98 -4.39 -20.00
N LYS A 14 0.88 -4.22 -20.76
CA LYS A 14 -0.43 -3.93 -20.18
C LYS A 14 -0.87 -5.04 -19.21
N ALA A 15 -0.75 -6.30 -19.61
CA ALA A 15 -1.13 -7.44 -18.77
C ALA A 15 -0.27 -7.53 -17.50
N GLN A 16 1.04 -7.28 -17.61
CA GLN A 16 1.97 -7.25 -16.47
C GLN A 16 1.61 -6.12 -15.50
N ILE A 17 1.34 -4.91 -15.99
CA ILE A 17 0.94 -3.77 -15.15
C ILE A 17 -0.39 -4.07 -14.46
N THR A 18 -1.40 -4.60 -15.17
CA THR A 18 -2.69 -4.96 -14.56
C THR A 18 -2.51 -5.98 -13.44
N THR A 19 -1.68 -7.00 -13.65
CA THR A 19 -1.39 -8.01 -12.62
C THR A 19 -0.69 -7.38 -11.42
N ALA A 20 0.35 -6.57 -11.66
CA ALA A 20 1.08 -5.89 -10.59
C ALA A 20 0.20 -4.93 -9.77
N MET A 21 -0.77 -4.27 -10.38
CA MET A 21 -1.74 -3.42 -9.66
C MET A 21 -2.68 -4.24 -8.77
N LEU A 22 -3.10 -5.42 -9.22
CA LEU A 22 -3.91 -6.33 -8.40
C LEU A 22 -3.11 -6.89 -7.23
N ASP A 23 -1.85 -7.27 -7.47
CA ASP A 23 -0.94 -7.74 -6.42
C ASP A 23 -0.68 -6.62 -5.38
N MET A 24 -0.47 -5.38 -5.84
CA MET A 24 -0.34 -4.23 -4.94
C MET A 24 -1.57 -4.04 -4.04
N ALA A 25 -2.77 -4.29 -4.54
CA ALA A 25 -3.98 -4.18 -3.71
C ALA A 25 -3.93 -5.13 -2.52
N GLY A 26 -3.51 -6.39 -2.73
CA GLY A 26 -3.34 -7.37 -1.65
C GLY A 26 -2.20 -7.03 -0.70
N VAL A 27 -1.12 -6.42 -1.19
CA VAL A 27 -0.01 -5.94 -0.33
C VAL A 27 -0.44 -4.77 0.56
N LEU A 28 -1.31 -3.89 0.07
CA LEU A 28 -1.76 -2.71 0.80
C LEU A 28 -2.92 -2.99 1.77
N GLU A 29 -3.72 -4.02 1.54
CA GLU A 29 -4.81 -4.44 2.43
C GLU A 29 -4.43 -4.46 3.93
N PRO A 30 -3.37 -5.15 4.37
CA PRO A 30 -2.99 -5.17 5.79
C PRO A 30 -2.57 -3.79 6.34
N VAL A 31 -2.08 -2.89 5.48
CA VAL A 31 -1.71 -1.53 5.88
C VAL A 31 -2.96 -0.70 6.18
N TYR A 32 -4.00 -0.83 5.34
CA TYR A 32 -5.29 -0.18 5.59
C TYR A 32 -5.98 -0.75 6.84
N ASP A 33 -5.98 -2.07 7.01
CA ASP A 33 -6.53 -2.72 8.20
C ASP A 33 -5.85 -2.25 9.49
N ALA A 34 -4.52 -2.09 9.48
CA ALA A 34 -3.77 -1.60 10.61
C ALA A 34 -4.08 -0.12 10.94
N ALA A 35 -4.25 0.74 9.93
CA ALA A 35 -4.65 2.13 10.13
C ALA A 35 -6.05 2.21 10.76
N ASP A 36 -7.00 1.42 10.26
CA ASP A 36 -8.35 1.32 10.82
C ASP A 36 -8.36 0.76 12.24
N GLY A 37 -7.53 -0.26 12.50
CA GLY A 37 -7.33 -0.81 13.84
C GLY A 37 -6.80 0.23 14.82
N MET A 38 -5.80 1.03 14.40
CA MET A 38 -5.26 2.13 15.19
C MET A 38 -6.33 3.18 15.50
N ARG A 39 -7.13 3.59 14.52
CA ARG A 39 -8.21 4.55 14.74
C ARG A 39 -9.22 4.04 15.78
N ARG A 40 -9.66 2.79 15.64
CA ARG A 40 -10.61 2.15 16.58
C ARG A 40 -10.02 2.03 17.99
N ASP A 41 -8.75 1.66 18.11
CA ASP A 41 -8.06 1.60 19.40
C ASP A 41 -7.98 2.98 20.06
N LEU A 42 -7.66 4.04 19.32
CA LEU A 42 -7.63 5.41 19.84
C LEU A 42 -9.01 5.89 20.30
N GLU A 43 -10.05 5.65 19.49
CA GLU A 43 -11.44 5.97 19.87
C GLU A 43 -11.85 5.22 21.15
N SER A 44 -11.47 3.95 21.29
CA SER A 44 -11.76 3.17 22.51
C SER A 44 -11.10 3.72 23.77
N ARG A 45 -10.00 4.48 23.61
CA ARG A 45 -9.28 5.16 24.69
C ARG A 45 -9.82 6.57 24.97
N GLY A 46 -10.95 6.94 24.36
CA GLY A 46 -11.63 8.22 24.56
C GLY A 46 -11.15 9.35 23.68
N TRP A 47 -10.38 9.08 22.63
CA TRP A 47 -10.04 10.09 21.63
C TRP A 47 -11.27 10.46 20.82
N SER A 48 -11.39 11.72 20.42
CA SER A 48 -12.43 12.09 19.46
C SER A 48 -12.16 11.43 18.09
N PRO A 49 -13.21 11.12 17.29
CA PRO A 49 -13.04 10.52 15.97
C PRO A 49 -12.06 11.30 15.08
N THR A 50 -12.13 12.63 15.11
CA THR A 50 -11.22 13.50 14.35
C THR A 50 -9.77 13.36 14.78
N GLN A 51 -9.47 13.27 16.08
CA GLN A 51 -8.10 13.11 16.57
C GLN A 51 -7.53 11.72 16.26
N ALA A 52 -8.37 10.68 16.38
CA ALA A 52 -8.01 9.32 16.03
C ALA A 52 -7.69 9.20 14.54
N GLU A 53 -8.53 9.77 13.67
CA GLU A 53 -8.33 9.82 12.22
C GLU A 53 -7.04 10.54 11.85
N GLN A 54 -6.76 11.71 12.43
CA GLN A 54 -5.52 12.46 12.16
C GLN A 54 -4.27 11.64 12.47
N SER A 55 -4.30 10.89 13.59
CA SER A 55 -3.14 10.10 14.04
C SER A 55 -2.95 8.85 13.18
N ALA A 56 -4.04 8.10 12.93
CA ALA A 56 -4.01 6.93 12.06
C ALA A 56 -3.64 7.29 10.61
N GLY A 57 -4.17 8.40 10.09
CA GLY A 57 -3.85 8.92 8.76
C GLY A 57 -2.39 9.38 8.62
N ALA A 58 -1.82 9.99 9.66
CA ALA A 58 -0.39 10.34 9.68
C ALA A 58 0.50 9.08 9.63
N TRP A 59 0.17 8.06 10.41
CA TRP A 59 0.87 6.77 10.38
C TRP A 59 0.73 6.08 9.01
N LEU A 60 -0.47 6.05 8.44
CA LEU A 60 -0.75 5.46 7.12
C LEU A 60 0.10 6.15 6.04
N THR A 61 0.09 7.48 6.02
CA THR A 61 0.85 8.27 5.04
C THR A 61 2.35 8.01 5.14
N ALA A 62 2.89 7.98 6.37
CA ALA A 62 4.30 7.66 6.59
C ALA A 62 4.65 6.23 6.14
N THR A 63 3.80 5.26 6.45
CA THR A 63 3.99 3.85 6.07
C THR A 63 3.97 3.67 4.55
N LEU A 64 3.02 4.28 3.85
CA LEU A 64 2.96 4.25 2.39
C LEU A 64 4.20 4.90 1.75
N ALA A 65 4.71 5.99 2.32
CA ALA A 65 5.94 6.62 1.85
C ALA A 65 7.17 5.71 2.03
N THR A 66 7.26 4.96 3.13
CA THR A 66 8.32 3.96 3.36
C THR A 66 8.23 2.82 2.35
N LEU A 67 7.03 2.31 2.07
CA LEU A 67 6.83 1.24 1.08
C LEU A 67 7.19 1.72 -0.34
N ALA A 68 6.78 2.94 -0.71
CA ALA A 68 7.06 3.51 -2.02
C ALA A 68 8.56 3.79 -2.25
N SER A 69 9.31 4.06 -1.19
CA SER A 69 10.77 4.28 -1.25
C SER A 69 11.59 2.98 -1.16
N GLY A 70 10.94 1.82 -1.12
CA GLY A 70 11.61 0.52 -1.15
C GLY A 70 12.23 0.08 0.17
N GLY A 71 11.78 0.62 1.31
CA GLY A 71 12.14 0.18 2.67
C GLY A 71 13.63 -0.13 2.88
N ARG A 72 14.43 0.87 3.27
CA ARG A 72 15.82 0.64 3.70
C ARG A 72 15.89 -0.16 4.99
#